data_AF-A0A433WVW2-F1
#
_entry.id   AF-A0A433WVW2-F1
#
_cell.length_a   1.000
_cell.length_b   1.000
_cell.length_c   1.000
_cell.angle_alpha   90.00
_cell.angle_beta   90.00
_cell.angle_gamma   90.00
#
_symmetry.space_group_name_H-M   'P 1'
#
loop_
_entity.id
_entity.type
_entity.pdbx_description
1 polymer ?
#
loop_
_entity_poly.entity_id
_entity_poly.type
_entity_poly.pdbx_seq_one_letter_code
_entity_poly.pdbx_strand_id
1 'polypeptide(L)' 'MNAAPFTIRNARGRTVARFGTYRTAERAAVTRCRDKALAVPVYRHRTHLATVTPGPNARPLIDLTMKGSLIV' A
#
# COMPACT_ATOMS: atom_id res chain seq x y z
N MET A 1 -21.53 -7.72 -10.48
CA MET A 1 -20.08 -7.76 -10.80
C MET A 1 -19.31 -7.81 -9.48
N ASN A 2 -18.59 -8.90 -9.20
CA ASN A 2 -17.80 -9.09 -7.98
C ASN A 2 -16.64 -8.08 -8.00
N ALA A 3 -16.75 -6.98 -7.26
CA ALA A 3 -15.59 -6.12 -7.02
C ALA A 3 -14.59 -6.94 -6.19
N ALA A 4 -13.53 -7.42 -6.84
CA ALA A 4 -12.46 -8.09 -6.12
C ALA A 4 -11.94 -7.13 -5.02
N PRO A 5 -11.88 -7.56 -3.75
CA PRO A 5 -11.56 -6.66 -2.65
C PRO A 5 -10.14 -6.13 -2.81
N PHE A 6 -9.97 -4.82 -2.68
CA PHE A 6 -8.67 -4.17 -2.69
C PHE A 6 -7.94 -4.49 -1.39
N THR A 7 -6.67 -4.86 -1.46
CA THR A 7 -5.88 -5.24 -0.29
C THR A 7 -4.66 -4.36 -0.15
N ILE A 8 -4.32 -4.03 1.10
CA ILE A 8 -3.05 -3.39 1.42
C ILE A 8 -2.07 -4.47 1.84
N ARG A 9 -0.88 -4.48 1.25
CA ARG A 9 0.23 -5.36 1.61
C ARG A 9 1.37 -4.55 2.23
N ASN A 10 2.09 -5.14 3.18
CA ASN A 10 3.30 -4.53 3.76
C ASN A 10 4.56 -4.85 2.93
N ALA A 11 5.72 -4.35 3.37
CA ALA A 11 7.02 -4.63 2.74
C ALA A 11 7.41 -6.11 2.66
N ARG A 12 6.79 -6.98 3.46
CA ARG A 12 6.98 -8.44 3.42
C ARG A 12 5.97 -9.13 2.51
N GLY A 13 5.19 -8.37 1.73
CA GLY A 13 4.13 -8.89 0.88
C GLY A 13 2.93 -9.47 1.64
N ARG A 14 2.80 -9.25 2.96
CA ARG A 14 1.66 -9.76 3.74
C ARG A 14 0.49 -8.79 3.67
N THR A 15 -0.71 -9.31 3.42
CA THR A 15 -1.96 -8.53 3.51
C THR A 15 -2.16 -8.05 4.94
N VAL A 16 -2.40 -6.74 5.08
CA VAL A 16 -2.65 -6.06 6.35
C VAL A 16 -4.13 -5.69 6.49
N ALA A 17 -4.78 -5.32 5.38
CA ALA A 17 -6.17 -4.90 5.38
C ALA A 17 -6.83 -5.16 4.02
N ARG A 18 -8.17 -5.23 4.00
CA ARG A 18 -9.01 -5.39 2.81
C ARG A 18 -10.08 -4.30 2.77
N PHE A 19 -10.43 -3.84 1.58
CA PHE A 19 -11.34 -2.73 1.33
C PHE A 19 -12.25 -3.05 0.14
N GLY A 20 -13.49 -2.57 0.19
CA GLY A 20 -14.45 -2.76 -0.90
C GLY A 20 -14.16 -1.91 -2.14
N THR A 21 -13.38 -0.82 -2.01
CA THR A 21 -13.11 0.11 -3.11
C THR A 21 -11.65 0.55 -3.17
N TYR A 22 -11.18 0.89 -4.36
CA TYR A 22 -9.83 1.41 -4.58
C TYR A 22 -9.57 2.67 -3.74
N ARG A 23 -10.49 3.64 -3.78
CA ARG A 23 -10.34 4.93 -3.10
C ARG A 23 -10.19 4.80 -1.58
N THR A 24 -10.87 3.83 -0.97
CA THR A 24 -10.73 3.57 0.47
C THR A 24 -9.41 2.87 0.79
N ALA A 25 -8.98 1.92 -0.04
CA ALA A 25 -7.67 1.29 0.08
C ALA A 25 -6.51 2.28 -0.09
N GLU A 26 -6.59 3.17 -1.09
CA GLU A 26 -5.59 4.20 -1.36
C GLU A 26 -5.44 5.15 -0.17
N ARG A 27 -6.54 5.72 0.33
CA ARG A 27 -6.50 6.59 1.52
C ARG A 27 -5.86 5.89 2.72
N ALA A 28 -6.27 4.65 3.01
CA ALA A 28 -5.70 3.90 4.11
C ALA A 28 -4.21 3.56 3.91
N ALA A 29 -3.79 3.28 2.68
CA ALA A 29 -2.40 3.04 2.34
C ALA A 29 -1.55 4.30 2.52
N VAL A 30 -2.04 5.48 2.10
CA VAL A 30 -1.38 6.77 2.29
C VAL A 30 -1.24 7.11 3.77
N THR A 31 -2.30 6.95 4.57
CA THR A 31 -2.22 7.16 6.03
C THR A 31 -1.16 6.25 6.66
N ARG A 32 -1.20 4.95 6.35
CA ARG A 32 -0.20 3.99 6.83
C ARG A 32 1.23 4.38 6.42
N CYS A 33 1.40 4.85 5.18
CA CYS A 33 2.69 5.30 4.68
C CYS A 33 3.21 6.49 5.51
N ARG A 34 2.36 7.48 5.81
CA ARG A 34 2.71 8.62 6.67
C ARG A 34 3.06 8.19 8.10
N ASP A 35 2.25 7.32 8.70
CA ASP A 35 2.49 6.83 10.07
C ASP A 35 3.81 6.05 10.18
N LYS A 36 4.11 5.23 9.17
CA LYS A 36 5.35 4.43 9.14
C LYS A 36 6.55 5.24 8.69
N ALA A 37 6.38 6.30 7.91
CA ALA A 37 7.47 7.17 7.50
C ALA A 37 8.20 7.77 8.72
N LEU A 38 7.47 8.12 9.78
CA LEU A 38 8.05 8.63 11.02
C LEU A 38 8.96 7.61 11.74
N ALA A 39 8.74 6.31 11.50
CA ALA A 39 9.52 5.23 12.11
C ALA A 39 10.67 4.74 11.22
N VAL A 40 10.82 5.26 9.99
CA VAL A 40 11.87 4.83 9.06
C VAL A 40 13.02 5.84 9.10
N PRO A 41 14.26 5.39 9.36
CA PRO A 41 15.41 6.27 9.30
C PRO A 41 15.57 6.93 7.92
N VAL A 42 15.91 8.21 7.90
CA VAL A 42 16.00 9.07 6.70
C VAL A 42 16.83 8.41 5.59
N TYR A 43 17.95 7.74 5.90
CA TYR A 43 18.77 7.04 4.90
C TYR A 43 18.09 5.85 4.20
N ARG A 44 16.86 5.48 4.56
CA ARG A 44 16.06 4.42 3.92
C ARG A 44 14.79 4.94 3.22
N HIS A 45 14.87 6.09 2.54
CA HIS A 45 13.74 6.69 1.79
C HIS A 45 13.07 5.78 0.73
N ARG A 46 13.75 4.74 0.23
CA ARG A 46 13.15 3.73 -0.68
C ARG A 46 12.52 2.54 0.05
N THR A 47 12.34 2.61 1.37
CA THR A 47 11.65 1.55 2.10
C THR A 47 10.21 1.49 1.64
N HIS A 48 9.82 0.32 1.15
CA HIS A 48 8.43 0.01 0.81
C HIS A 48 7.58 0.04 2.08
N LEU A 49 6.47 0.79 2.06
CA LEU A 49 5.60 0.97 3.23
C LEU A 49 4.24 0.32 3.07
N ALA A 50 3.66 0.41 1.87
CA ALA A 50 2.36 -0.19 1.57
C ALA A 50 2.16 -0.40 0.07
N THR A 51 1.58 -1.53 -0.32
CA THR A 51 1.11 -1.77 -1.70
C THR A 51 -0.39 -1.91 -1.71
N VAL A 52 -1.08 -1.35 -2.71
CA VAL A 52 -2.50 -1.63 -2.98
C VAL A 52 -2.60 -2.60 -4.15
N THR A 53 -3.30 -3.71 -3.96
CA THR A 53 -3.61 -4.69 -5.03
C THR A 53 -5.12 -4.89 -5.11
N PRO A 54 -5.72 -5.16 -6.29
CA PRO A 54 -7.15 -5.48 -6.41
C PRO A 54 -7.48 -6.94 -6.03
N GLY A 55 -6.53 -7.63 -5.36
CA GLY A 55 -6.66 -9.03 -4.94
C GLY A 55 -5.30 -9.62 -4.52
N PRO A 56 -5.28 -10.80 -3.88
CA PRO A 56 -4.05 -11.41 -3.35
C PRO A 56 -3.00 -11.75 -4.42
N ASN A 57 -3.43 -12.05 -5.64
CA ASN A 57 -2.56 -12.44 -6.76
C ASN A 57 -2.55 -11.43 -7.93
N ALA A 58 -3.17 -10.27 -7.74
CA ALA A 58 -3.22 -9.24 -8.78
C ALA A 58 -1.96 -8.36 -8.74
N ARG A 59 -1.61 -7.78 -9.89
CA ARG A 59 -0.53 -6.80 -9.99
C ARG A 59 -0.81 -5.61 -9.04
N PRO A 60 0.23 -5.07 -8.39
CA PRO A 60 0.07 -3.86 -7.59
C PRO A 60 -0.41 -2.71 -8.45
N LEU A 61 -1.36 -1.93 -7.92
CA LEU A 61 -1.85 -0.70 -8.54
C LEU A 61 -1.04 0.50 -8.06
N ILE A 62 -0.71 0.50 -6.77
CA ILE A 62 0.13 1.52 -6.15
C ILE A 62 1.12 0.84 -5.22
N ASP A 63 2.37 1.27 -5.33
CA ASP A 63 3.42 1.06 -4.34
C ASP A 63 3.72 2.39 -3.64
N LEU A 64 3.61 2.41 -2.31
CA LEU A 64 3.91 3.58 -1.49
C LEU A 64 5.24 3.38 -0.77
N THR A 65 6.16 4.31 -1.04
CA THR A 65 7.45 4.42 -0.38
C THR A 65 7.56 5.74 0.38
N MET A 66 8.57 5.88 1.23
CA MET A 66 8.87 7.17 1.88
C MET A 66 9.20 8.29 0.89
N LYS A 67 9.67 7.98 -0.32
CA LYS A 67 9.98 8.97 -1.36
C LYS A 67 8.75 9.42 -2.17
N GLY A 68 7.60 8.76 -1.97
CA GLY A 68 6.37 9.01 -2.70
C GLY A 68 5.70 7.72 -3.20
N SER A 69 4.61 7.91 -3.93
CA SER A 69 3.83 6.86 -4.59
C SER A 69 4.42 6.53 -5.96
N LEU A 70 4.56 5.25 -6.27
CA LEU A 70 4.69 4.76 -7.64
C LEU A 70 3.37 4.09 -8.01
N ILE A 71 2.67 4.64 -9.00
CA ILE A 71 1.54 3.97 -9.66
C ILE A 71 2.16 3.02 -10.69
N VAL A 72 1.82 1.73 -10.63
CA VAL A 72 2.43 0.66 -11.45
C VAL A 72 1.54 0.30 -12.63
#